data_AF-A0A2V5RBU3-F1
#
_entry.id   AF-A0A2V5RBU3-F1
#
_cell.length_a   1.000
_cell.length_b   1.000
_cell.length_c   1.000
_cell.angle_alpha   90.00
_cell.angle_beta   90.00
_cell.angle_gamma   90.00
#
_symmetry.space_group_name_H-M   'P 1'
#
loop_
_entity.id
_entity.type
_entity.pdbx_description
1 polymer ?
#
loop_
_entity_poly.entity_id
_entity_poly.type
_entity_poly.pdbx_seq_one_letter_code
_entity_poly.pdbx_strand_id
1 'polypeptide(L)'
;MIYHYDRLWPNHPFVFHIPYQEVGGTDTKRIKYFPSPPDIKGTVLHLLAEIDDEEWIYWCVDDKYPIQLPTDKVASLISHAMRSPHIDGLLFCRCRATLSSPWFTLHPHKTKNLFGDVYLERKTWSQIWIHQILRAKVLRHLFKHLPDHIPSAKAMDDLKDEVPKLPEHRLFVTEKNYAVFGESTRKGDITQNCYESIVEAGIELPEWFQQPTGEYVTLGKL
;
A
#
# COMPACT_ATOMS: atom_id res chain seq x y z
N MET A 1 -2.42 -5.95 -10.24
CA MET A 1 -2.76 -4.83 -9.34
C MET A 1 -3.50 -3.68 -10.06
N ILE A 2 -2.90 -2.98 -11.02
CA ILE A 2 -3.52 -1.82 -11.71
C ILE A 2 -4.88 -2.13 -12.35
N TYR A 3 -4.98 -3.26 -13.07
CA TYR A 3 -6.24 -3.73 -13.65
C TYR A 3 -7.41 -3.76 -12.65
N HIS A 4 -7.15 -4.13 -11.39
CA HIS A 4 -8.20 -4.16 -10.37
C HIS A 4 -8.65 -2.77 -9.93
N TYR A 5 -7.75 -1.79 -9.91
CA TYR A 5 -8.14 -0.41 -9.67
C TYR A 5 -9.01 0.12 -10.80
N ASP A 6 -8.64 -0.12 -12.06
CA ASP A 6 -9.46 0.30 -13.20
C ASP A 6 -10.83 -0.42 -13.21
N ARG A 7 -10.89 -1.69 -12.81
CA ARG A 7 -12.16 -2.45 -12.73
C ARG A 7 -13.05 -1.99 -11.57
N LEU A 8 -12.49 -1.85 -10.37
CA LEU A 8 -13.25 -1.53 -9.15
C LEU A 8 -13.55 -0.05 -9.02
N TRP A 9 -12.67 0.82 -9.55
CA TRP A 9 -12.78 2.27 -9.48
C TRP A 9 -12.37 2.93 -10.81
N PRO A 10 -13.17 2.77 -11.89
CA PRO A 10 -12.80 3.21 -13.25
C PRO A 10 -12.49 4.70 -13.39
N ASN A 11 -12.96 5.52 -12.45
CA ASN A 11 -12.80 6.96 -12.37
C ASN A 11 -11.89 7.39 -11.21
N HIS A 12 -11.02 6.51 -10.71
CA HIS A 12 -10.03 6.87 -9.70
C HIS A 12 -9.11 8.01 -10.18
N PRO A 13 -8.60 8.85 -9.26
CA PRO A 13 -7.74 9.98 -9.61
C PRO A 13 -6.27 9.59 -9.82
N PHE A 14 -5.89 8.33 -9.57
CA PHE A 14 -4.49 7.91 -9.55
C PHE A 14 -3.80 7.97 -10.91
N VAL A 15 -2.54 8.41 -10.89
CA VAL A 15 -1.54 8.20 -11.93
C VAL A 15 -0.48 7.27 -11.35
N PHE A 16 -0.36 6.05 -11.87
CA PHE A 16 0.58 5.06 -11.40
C PHE A 16 1.97 5.33 -11.96
N HIS A 17 2.95 5.53 -11.08
CA HIS A 17 4.35 5.64 -11.44
C HIS A 17 4.98 4.25 -11.30
N ILE A 18 5.32 3.63 -12.44
CA ILE A 18 5.83 2.26 -12.51
C ILE A 18 7.35 2.32 -12.75
N PRO A 19 8.18 1.90 -11.80
CA PRO A 19 9.61 1.79 -12.01
C PRO A 19 9.93 0.61 -12.93
N TYR A 20 10.98 0.74 -13.74
CA TYR A 20 11.53 -0.35 -14.54
C TYR A 20 13.05 -0.24 -14.69
N GLN A 21 13.72 -1.37 -14.96
CA GLN A 21 15.17 -1.39 -15.21
C GLN A 21 15.46 -1.53 -16.71
N GLU A 22 14.93 -2.58 -17.34
CA GLU A 22 15.21 -2.91 -18.74
C GLU A 22 14.02 -2.62 -19.66
N VAL A 23 12.84 -3.09 -19.26
CA VAL A 23 11.62 -3.03 -20.09
C VAL A 23 10.57 -2.16 -19.41
N GLY A 24 10.36 -0.97 -19.97
CA GLY A 24 9.21 -0.13 -19.65
C GLY A 24 7.98 -0.51 -20.49
N GLY A 25 6.87 0.19 -20.25
CA GLY A 25 5.68 0.10 -21.08
C GLY A 25 5.37 1.42 -21.79
N THR A 26 4.19 1.49 -22.40
CA THR A 26 3.71 2.72 -23.03
C THR A 26 3.02 3.60 -22.01
N ASP A 27 3.50 4.85 -21.91
CA ASP A 27 2.87 5.89 -21.11
C ASP A 27 1.41 6.12 -21.51
N THR A 28 0.56 6.30 -20.52
CA THR A 28 -0.85 6.70 -20.71
C THR A 28 -1.16 7.94 -19.87
N LYS A 29 -2.44 8.33 -19.83
CA LYS A 29 -2.92 9.39 -18.91
C LYS A 29 -2.85 8.97 -17.44
N ARG A 30 -2.84 7.67 -17.14
CA ARG A 30 -2.90 7.12 -15.77
C ARG A 30 -1.73 6.20 -15.41
N ILE A 31 -0.82 5.96 -16.34
CA ILE A 31 0.35 5.12 -16.14
C ILE A 31 1.56 5.85 -16.71
N LYS A 32 2.61 5.95 -15.91
CA LYS A 32 3.89 6.56 -16.25
C LYS A 32 5.01 5.60 -15.91
N TYR A 33 5.85 5.29 -16.88
CA TYR A 33 6.99 4.40 -16.68
C TYR A 33 8.25 5.21 -16.43
N PHE A 34 9.01 4.85 -15.38
CA PHE A 34 10.24 5.54 -15.01
C PHE A 34 11.41 4.56 -14.93
N PRO A 35 12.52 4.80 -15.64
CA PRO A 35 13.73 4.01 -15.44
C PRO A 35 14.25 4.26 -14.02
N SER A 36 14.56 3.21 -13.26
CA SER A 36 15.00 3.34 -11.87
C SER A 36 16.17 2.40 -11.53
N PRO A 37 16.94 2.69 -10.47
CA PRO A 37 17.88 1.72 -9.89
C PRO A 37 17.19 0.38 -9.57
N PRO A 38 17.92 -0.74 -9.54
CA PRO A 38 17.33 -2.06 -9.29
C PRO A 38 17.04 -2.32 -7.81
N ASP A 39 17.70 -1.62 -6.88
CA ASP A 39 17.46 -1.79 -5.45
C ASP A 39 16.21 -1.01 -5.01
N ILE A 40 15.45 -1.57 -4.06
CA ILE A 40 14.15 -1.01 -3.65
C ILE A 40 14.29 0.39 -3.02
N LYS A 41 15.38 0.64 -2.29
CA LYS A 41 15.64 1.95 -1.67
C LYS A 41 15.89 3.01 -2.75
N GLY A 42 16.82 2.74 -3.66
CA GLY A 42 17.12 3.57 -4.82
C GLY A 42 15.90 3.79 -5.70
N THR A 43 15.11 2.75 -5.95
CA THR A 43 13.85 2.83 -6.70
C THR A 43 12.88 3.82 -6.07
N VAL A 44 12.53 3.63 -4.80
CA VAL A 44 11.54 4.48 -4.14
C VAL A 44 12.04 5.91 -4.01
N LEU A 45 13.31 6.11 -3.64
CA LEU A 45 13.88 7.46 -3.53
C LEU A 45 13.99 8.16 -4.89
N HIS A 46 14.23 7.41 -5.97
CA HIS A 46 14.21 7.94 -7.34
C HIS A 46 12.81 8.39 -7.75
N LEU A 47 11.78 7.55 -7.53
CA LEU A 47 10.39 7.91 -7.85
C LEU A 47 9.89 9.11 -7.04
N LEU A 48 10.38 9.30 -5.82
CA LEU A 48 10.03 10.42 -4.95
C LEU A 48 10.90 11.67 -5.19
N ALA A 49 11.94 11.63 -6.03
CA ALA A 49 12.94 12.70 -6.10
C ALA A 49 12.32 14.09 -6.38
N GLU A 50 11.37 14.14 -7.31
CA GLU A 50 10.69 15.38 -7.74
C GLU A 50 9.31 15.57 -7.11
N ILE A 51 8.91 14.70 -6.17
CA ILE A 51 7.62 14.78 -5.48
C ILE A 51 7.78 15.63 -4.22
N ASP A 52 6.95 16.65 -4.04
CA ASP A 52 7.00 17.49 -2.83
C ASP A 52 6.72 16.65 -1.57
N ASP A 53 7.40 16.95 -0.47
CA ASP A 53 7.27 16.19 0.78
C ASP A 53 5.85 16.19 1.35
N GLU A 54 5.09 17.24 1.07
CA GLU A 54 3.67 17.35 1.41
C GLU A 54 2.75 16.80 0.31
N GLU A 55 3.24 16.35 -0.85
CA GLU A 55 2.36 15.74 -1.84
C GLU A 55 1.76 14.42 -1.33
N TRP A 56 0.46 14.22 -1.58
CA TRP A 56 -0.22 12.97 -1.24
C TRP A 56 0.00 11.95 -2.33
N ILE A 57 0.57 10.81 -1.93
CA ILE A 57 0.78 9.66 -2.78
C ILE A 57 -0.12 8.51 -2.36
N TYR A 58 -0.56 7.73 -3.34
CA TYR A 58 -1.15 6.43 -3.08
C TYR A 58 -0.06 5.37 -3.17
N TRP A 59 0.40 4.89 -2.02
CA TRP A 59 1.42 3.86 -1.93
C TRP A 59 0.78 2.51 -2.21
N CYS A 60 1.23 1.81 -3.26
CA CYS A 60 0.76 0.48 -3.63
C CYS A 60 1.89 -0.39 -4.17
N VAL A 61 2.34 -1.33 -3.35
CA VAL A 61 3.27 -2.40 -3.75
C VAL A 61 2.56 -3.43 -4.60
N ASP A 62 3.25 -4.02 -5.57
CA ASP A 62 2.68 -4.94 -6.55
C ASP A 62 2.33 -6.33 -5.99
N ASP A 63 2.81 -6.67 -4.79
CA ASP A 63 2.49 -7.91 -4.07
C ASP A 63 1.07 -7.95 -3.49
N LYS A 64 0.28 -6.88 -3.66
CA LYS A 64 -1.10 -6.76 -3.20
C LYS A 64 -1.99 -6.17 -4.28
N TYR A 65 -3.29 -6.44 -4.18
CA TYR A 65 -4.28 -5.90 -5.11
C TYR A 65 -5.65 -5.75 -4.44
N PRO A 66 -6.47 -4.75 -4.84
CA PRO A 66 -7.80 -4.59 -4.26
C PRO A 66 -8.75 -5.68 -4.76
N ILE A 67 -9.44 -6.34 -3.82
CA ILE A 67 -10.52 -7.31 -4.07
C ILE A 67 -11.86 -6.60 -3.93
N GLN A 68 -12.03 -5.80 -2.86
CA GLN A 68 -13.24 -5.02 -2.61
C GLN A 68 -12.87 -3.61 -2.17
N LEU A 69 -13.50 -2.62 -2.80
CA LEU A 69 -13.23 -1.21 -2.52
C LEU A 69 -14.54 -0.42 -2.68
N PRO A 70 -15.31 -0.18 -1.60
CA PRO A 70 -16.46 0.71 -1.64
C PRO A 70 -16.01 2.14 -1.98
N THR A 71 -16.03 2.47 -3.27
CA THR A 71 -15.31 3.63 -3.84
C THR A 71 -15.78 4.96 -3.26
N ASP A 72 -17.08 5.17 -3.07
CA ASP A 72 -17.60 6.39 -2.43
C ASP A 72 -17.07 6.58 -1.01
N LYS A 73 -16.98 5.47 -0.27
CA LYS A 73 -16.46 5.50 1.10
C LYS A 73 -14.96 5.78 1.10
N VAL A 74 -14.20 5.11 0.25
CA VAL A 74 -12.74 5.32 0.14
C VAL A 74 -12.43 6.73 -0.35
N ALA A 75 -13.17 7.25 -1.33
CA ALA A 75 -13.04 8.62 -1.82
C ALA A 75 -13.31 9.65 -0.71
N SER A 76 -14.36 9.47 0.09
CA SER A 76 -14.64 10.37 1.23
C SER A 76 -13.56 10.31 2.31
N LEU A 77 -13.00 9.13 2.61
CA LEU A 77 -11.89 8.96 3.55
C LEU A 77 -10.60 9.64 3.05
N ILE A 78 -10.24 9.43 1.78
CA ILE A 78 -9.10 10.10 1.13
C ILE A 78 -9.29 11.62 1.18
N SER A 79 -10.46 12.09 0.76
CA SER A 79 -10.81 13.50 0.71
C SER A 79 -10.74 14.16 2.09
N HIS A 80 -11.16 13.45 3.15
CA HIS A 80 -11.01 13.92 4.52
C HIS A 80 -9.54 13.99 4.94
N ALA A 81 -8.77 12.93 4.72
CA ALA A 81 -7.36 12.87 5.11
C ALA A 81 -6.56 14.00 4.45
N MET A 82 -6.77 14.25 3.15
CA MET A 82 -6.06 15.29 2.41
C MET A 82 -6.32 16.71 2.91
N ARG A 83 -7.49 16.95 3.52
CA ARG A 83 -7.85 18.24 4.14
C ARG A 83 -7.48 18.34 5.62
N SER A 84 -7.01 17.25 6.21
CA SER A 84 -6.67 17.20 7.64
C SER A 84 -5.20 17.55 7.83
N PRO A 85 -4.85 18.65 8.53
CA PRO A 85 -3.46 19.09 8.70
C PRO A 85 -2.63 18.18 9.63
N HIS A 86 -3.26 17.15 10.20
CA HIS A 86 -2.70 16.31 11.26
C HIS A 86 -2.61 14.83 10.85
N ILE A 87 -2.87 14.53 9.58
CA ILE A 87 -2.81 13.19 9.02
C ILE A 87 -1.75 13.20 7.94
N ASP A 88 -0.77 12.31 8.05
CA ASP A 88 0.28 12.09 7.05
C ASP A 88 0.15 10.72 6.39
N GLY A 89 -0.81 9.91 6.84
CA GLY A 89 -1.15 8.66 6.19
C GLY A 89 -2.44 8.05 6.70
N LEU A 90 -3.19 7.39 5.82
CA LEU A 90 -4.43 6.71 6.18
C LEU A 90 -4.56 5.38 5.44
N LEU A 91 -4.64 4.30 6.22
CA LEU A 91 -4.97 2.96 5.76
C LEU A 91 -6.45 2.65 6.02
N PHE A 92 -7.17 2.21 5.00
CA PHE A 92 -8.63 1.94 5.06
C PHE A 92 -8.99 0.52 5.51
N CYS A 93 -8.00 -0.27 5.93
CA CYS A 93 -8.16 -1.68 6.28
C CYS A 93 -7.27 -2.02 7.48
N ARG A 94 -7.89 -2.41 8.59
CA ARG A 94 -7.23 -2.86 9.80
C ARG A 94 -7.12 -4.39 9.79
N CYS A 95 -5.90 -4.91 9.81
CA CYS A 95 -5.64 -6.36 9.83
C CYS A 95 -4.49 -6.72 10.80
N ARG A 96 -3.95 -7.94 10.72
CA ARG A 96 -2.64 -8.35 11.29
C ARG A 96 -2.29 -7.74 12.67
N ALA A 97 -1.09 -7.19 12.84
CA ALA A 97 -0.59 -6.67 14.11
C ALA A 97 -1.46 -5.56 14.72
N THR A 98 -2.17 -4.78 13.91
CA THR A 98 -3.12 -3.76 14.41
C THR A 98 -4.40 -4.37 15.01
N LEU A 99 -4.68 -5.65 14.74
CA LEU A 99 -5.75 -6.43 15.37
C LEU A 99 -5.22 -7.37 16.45
N SER A 100 -4.13 -8.10 16.19
CA SER A 100 -3.58 -9.12 17.11
C SER A 100 -2.77 -8.52 18.25
N SER A 101 -2.18 -7.34 18.05
CA SER A 101 -1.29 -6.68 19.01
C SER A 101 -1.50 -5.16 19.04
N PRO A 102 -2.75 -4.67 19.19
CA PRO A 102 -3.08 -3.25 19.07
C PRO A 102 -2.40 -2.39 20.12
N TRP A 103 -2.13 -2.93 21.32
CA TRP A 103 -1.45 -2.18 22.38
C TRP A 103 -0.04 -1.75 21.98
N PHE A 104 0.69 -2.57 21.22
CA PHE A 104 2.03 -2.27 20.72
C PHE A 104 2.00 -1.39 19.46
N THR A 105 0.96 -1.52 18.64
CA THR A 105 0.93 -0.91 17.30
C THR A 105 0.10 0.36 17.21
N LEU A 106 -0.81 0.60 18.15
CA LEU A 106 -1.76 1.73 18.11
C LEU A 106 -1.73 2.53 19.42
N HIS A 107 -1.93 3.84 19.28
CA HIS A 107 -2.28 4.69 20.42
C HIS A 107 -3.71 4.40 20.88
N PRO A 108 -3.99 4.51 22.19
CA PRO A 108 -5.31 4.21 22.73
C PRO A 108 -6.38 5.26 22.36
N HIS A 109 -5.96 6.47 21.97
CA HIS A 109 -6.88 7.54 21.61
C HIS A 109 -7.55 7.29 20.26
N LYS A 110 -8.86 7.51 20.21
CA LYS A 110 -9.68 7.38 19.01
C LYS A 110 -10.01 8.77 18.48
N THR A 111 -9.69 9.02 17.21
CA THR A 111 -10.07 10.26 16.53
C THR A 111 -11.30 9.98 15.67
N LYS A 112 -12.33 10.82 15.75
CA LYS A 112 -13.53 10.69 14.93
C LYS A 112 -13.52 11.76 13.85
N ASN A 113 -13.72 11.37 12.59
CA ASN A 113 -13.83 12.30 11.47
C ASN A 113 -15.23 12.96 11.44
N LEU A 114 -15.42 13.94 10.55
CA LEU A 114 -16.70 14.66 10.40
C LEU A 114 -17.87 13.76 9.95
N PHE A 115 -17.59 12.60 9.35
CA PHE A 115 -18.58 11.62 8.89
C PHE A 115 -18.87 10.53 9.94
N GLY A 116 -18.19 10.61 11.08
CA GLY A 116 -18.32 9.69 12.19
C GLY A 116 -17.49 8.42 12.11
N ASP A 117 -16.58 8.29 11.15
CA ASP A 117 -15.61 7.21 11.12
C ASP A 117 -14.54 7.41 12.19
N VAL A 118 -14.10 6.29 12.75
CA VAL A 118 -13.09 6.28 13.82
C VAL A 118 -11.73 5.90 13.22
N TYR A 119 -10.73 6.71 13.52
CA TYR A 119 -9.32 6.49 13.17
C TYR A 119 -8.52 6.18 14.43
N LEU A 120 -7.57 5.26 14.27
CA LEU A 120 -6.62 4.82 15.28
C LEU A 120 -5.22 5.20 14.82
N GLU A 121 -4.50 5.99 15.62
CA GLU A 121 -3.14 6.42 15.29
C GLU A 121 -2.14 5.27 15.52
N ARG A 122 -1.25 5.04 14.56
CA ARG A 122 -0.22 4.01 14.60
C ARG A 122 1.03 4.51 15.32
N LYS A 123 1.52 3.70 16.26
CA LYS A 123 2.78 3.89 16.98
C LYS A 123 4.00 3.52 16.12
N THR A 124 3.83 2.56 15.22
CA THR A 124 4.93 1.94 14.47
C THR A 124 4.64 1.91 12.97
N TRP A 125 5.58 1.40 12.18
CA TRP A 125 5.42 1.16 10.74
C TRP A 125 4.58 -0.07 10.41
N SER A 126 3.86 -0.63 11.40
CA SER A 126 2.95 -1.75 11.17
C SER A 126 2.03 -1.46 9.99
N GLN A 127 2.01 -2.39 9.04
CA GLN A 127 1.19 -2.35 7.81
C GLN A 127 1.55 -1.22 6.84
N ILE A 128 2.75 -0.67 6.90
CA ILE A 128 3.20 0.32 5.89
C ILE A 128 3.21 -0.26 4.47
N TRP A 129 3.34 -1.59 4.32
CA TRP A 129 3.31 -2.30 3.03
C TRP A 129 1.91 -2.59 2.48
N ILE A 130 0.83 -2.12 3.12
CA ILE A 130 -0.53 -2.23 2.58
C ILE A 130 -0.85 -0.98 1.78
N HIS A 131 -1.72 -1.11 0.78
CA HIS A 131 -2.12 0.02 -0.05
C HIS A 131 -2.81 1.11 0.79
N GLN A 132 -2.26 2.32 0.76
CA GLN A 132 -2.72 3.43 1.60
C GLN A 132 -2.27 4.77 1.04
N ILE A 133 -2.95 5.85 1.45
CA ILE A 133 -2.47 7.20 1.16
C ILE A 133 -1.43 7.61 2.19
N LEU A 134 -0.38 8.29 1.75
CA LEU A 134 0.70 8.83 2.57
C LEU A 134 1.11 10.20 2.02
N ARG A 135 1.64 11.08 2.86
CA ARG A 135 2.49 12.20 2.41
C ARG A 135 3.83 11.63 1.94
N ALA A 136 4.42 12.18 0.89
CA ALA A 136 5.67 11.69 0.32
C ALA A 136 6.81 11.65 1.34
N LYS A 137 6.88 12.63 2.27
CA LYS A 137 7.88 12.68 3.36
C LYS A 137 7.93 11.41 4.20
N VAL A 138 6.78 10.72 4.39
CA VAL A 138 6.70 9.50 5.20
C VAL A 138 7.53 8.38 4.56
N LEU A 139 7.30 8.13 3.27
CA LEU A 139 8.07 7.11 2.54
C LEU A 139 9.53 7.55 2.35
N ARG A 140 9.75 8.83 2.03
CA ARG A 140 11.11 9.36 1.87
C ARG A 140 11.93 9.16 3.15
N HIS A 141 11.36 9.46 4.31
CA HIS A 141 12.00 9.21 5.60
C HIS A 141 12.30 7.74 5.82
N LEU A 142 11.31 6.87 5.66
CA LEU A 142 11.49 5.43 5.87
C LEU A 142 12.63 4.89 5.00
N PHE A 143 12.58 5.15 3.69
CA PHE A 143 13.57 4.61 2.76
C PHE A 143 14.95 5.27 2.87
N LYS A 144 15.05 6.56 3.23
CA LYS A 144 16.38 7.19 3.49
C LYS A 144 17.12 6.51 4.64
N HIS A 145 16.40 6.04 5.65
CA HIS A 145 16.98 5.47 6.86
C HIS A 145 17.07 3.94 6.87
N LEU A 146 16.47 3.26 5.89
CA LEU A 146 16.75 1.84 5.66
C LEU A 146 18.22 1.63 5.21
N PRO A 147 18.83 0.47 5.48
CA PRO A 147 20.18 0.17 5.00
C PRO A 147 20.23 0.18 3.46
N ASP A 148 21.41 0.49 2.91
CA ASP A 148 21.61 0.51 1.45
C ASP A 148 21.49 -0.89 0.84
N HIS A 149 21.85 -1.94 1.58
CA HIS A 149 21.67 -3.32 1.17
C HIS A 149 20.51 -3.97 1.95
N ILE A 150 19.43 -4.27 1.23
CA ILE A 150 18.28 -5.02 1.74
C ILE A 150 18.34 -6.43 1.13
N PRO A 151 18.58 -7.48 1.92
CA PRO A 151 18.86 -8.82 1.38
C PRO A 151 17.62 -9.50 0.77
N SER A 152 16.42 -9.12 1.20
CA SER A 152 15.17 -9.63 0.62
C SER A 152 13.99 -8.72 0.96
N ALA A 153 12.89 -8.83 0.20
CA ALA A 153 11.65 -8.13 0.52
C ALA A 153 11.13 -8.48 1.92
N LYS A 154 11.28 -9.74 2.35
CA LYS A 154 10.90 -10.18 3.69
C LYS A 154 11.70 -9.50 4.80
N ALA A 155 12.99 -9.21 4.58
CA ALA A 155 13.82 -8.55 5.58
C ALA A 155 13.33 -7.13 5.92
N MET A 156 12.63 -6.47 4.98
CA MET A 156 12.04 -5.15 5.22
C MET A 156 10.98 -5.15 6.34
N ASP A 157 10.36 -6.29 6.64
CA ASP A 157 9.43 -6.41 7.76
C ASP A 157 10.10 -6.14 9.11
N ASP A 158 11.36 -6.53 9.29
CA ASP A 158 12.09 -6.28 10.54
C ASP A 158 12.83 -4.94 10.46
N LEU A 159 13.51 -4.67 9.34
CA LEU A 159 14.31 -3.45 9.15
C LEU A 159 13.50 -2.15 9.29
N LYS A 160 12.22 -2.15 8.87
CA LYS A 160 11.37 -0.95 9.04
C LYS A 160 11.23 -0.56 10.51
N ASP A 161 11.24 -1.52 11.44
CA ASP A 161 11.04 -1.25 12.87
C ASP A 161 12.33 -0.74 13.54
N GLU A 162 13.48 -0.87 12.87
CA GLU A 162 14.74 -0.23 13.27
C GLU A 162 14.77 1.27 12.93
N VAL A 163 13.95 1.71 11.98
CA VAL A 163 13.83 3.13 11.63
C VAL A 163 12.90 3.83 12.63
N PRO A 164 13.36 4.84 13.37
CA PRO A 164 12.49 5.59 14.27
C PRO A 164 11.38 6.30 13.48
N LYS A 165 10.13 6.03 13.86
CA LYS A 165 8.98 6.77 13.34
C LYS A 165 8.92 8.13 14.01
N LEU A 166 9.06 9.19 13.22
CA LEU A 166 8.96 10.55 13.72
C LEU A 166 7.56 10.86 14.28
N PRO A 167 7.43 11.64 15.37
CA PRO A 167 6.14 12.04 15.93
C PRO A 167 5.23 12.75 14.91
N GLU A 168 5.81 13.56 14.03
CA GLU A 168 5.14 14.31 12.98
C GLU A 168 4.70 13.45 11.78
N HIS A 169 5.13 12.19 11.67
CA HIS A 169 4.61 11.27 10.65
C HIS A 169 3.34 10.60 11.15
N ARG A 170 2.22 11.32 11.21
CA ARG A 170 1.00 10.84 11.88
C ARG A 170 0.21 9.90 10.98
N LEU A 171 0.41 8.62 11.22
CA LEU A 171 -0.15 7.52 10.44
C LEU A 171 -1.40 6.96 11.12
N PHE A 172 -2.49 6.84 10.38
CA PHE A 172 -3.76 6.32 10.90
C PHE A 172 -4.22 5.07 10.16
N VAL A 173 -5.03 4.28 10.84
CA VAL A 173 -5.83 3.20 10.27
C VAL A 173 -7.28 3.38 10.69
N THR A 174 -8.23 3.06 9.83
CA THR A 174 -9.65 3.05 10.19
C THR A 174 -9.96 1.94 11.20
N GLU A 175 -10.84 2.18 12.16
CA GLU A 175 -11.22 1.14 13.14
C GLU A 175 -11.97 -0.01 12.48
N LYS A 176 -12.85 0.31 11.52
CA LYS A 176 -13.56 -0.63 10.64
C LYS A 176 -12.81 -0.77 9.32
N ASN A 177 -13.03 -1.87 8.62
CA ASN A 177 -12.49 -2.06 7.28
C ASN A 177 -13.41 -1.44 6.24
N TYR A 178 -12.80 -0.73 5.29
CA TYR A 178 -13.44 -0.16 4.11
C TYR A 178 -12.68 -0.53 2.83
N ALA A 179 -11.83 -1.54 2.90
CA ALA A 179 -11.16 -2.16 1.77
C ALA A 179 -10.82 -3.60 2.12
N VAL A 180 -10.80 -4.46 1.10
CA VAL A 180 -10.23 -5.81 1.19
C VAL A 180 -9.17 -5.92 0.10
N PHE A 181 -7.97 -6.30 0.50
CA PHE A 181 -6.86 -6.56 -0.41
C PHE A 181 -6.52 -8.05 -0.44
N GLY A 182 -6.09 -8.56 -1.58
CA GLY A 182 -5.47 -9.89 -1.70
C GLY A 182 -3.96 -9.76 -1.69
N GLU A 183 -3.26 -10.78 -1.20
CA GLU A 183 -1.83 -10.95 -1.48
C GLU A 183 -1.65 -11.74 -2.77
N SER A 184 -0.73 -11.29 -3.62
CA SER A 184 -0.46 -11.90 -4.92
C SER A 184 0.32 -13.20 -4.80
N THR A 185 1.30 -13.24 -3.89
CA THR A 185 2.18 -14.40 -3.68
C THR A 185 2.39 -14.72 -2.22
N ARG A 186 2.68 -15.98 -1.91
CA ARG A 186 3.19 -16.42 -0.62
C ARG A 186 4.38 -17.33 -0.84
N LYS A 187 5.53 -16.99 -0.23
CA LYS A 187 6.81 -17.74 -0.38
C LYS A 187 7.27 -17.93 -1.84
N GLY A 188 6.89 -17.02 -2.73
CA GLY A 188 7.24 -17.07 -4.16
C GLY A 188 6.17 -17.68 -5.06
N ASP A 189 5.18 -18.37 -4.49
CA ASP A 189 4.09 -19.01 -5.25
C ASP A 189 2.84 -18.13 -5.27
N ILE A 190 2.08 -18.18 -6.37
CA ILE A 190 0.82 -17.43 -6.51
C ILE A 190 -0.22 -17.93 -5.50
N THR A 191 -0.92 -17.01 -4.83
CA THR A 191 -2.02 -17.38 -3.93
C THR A 191 -3.26 -17.86 -4.72
N GLN A 192 -4.12 -18.65 -4.09
CA GLN A 192 -5.35 -19.13 -4.74
C GLN A 192 -6.24 -17.97 -5.19
N ASN A 193 -6.44 -16.97 -4.33
CA ASN A 193 -7.23 -15.79 -4.66
C ASN A 193 -6.64 -14.96 -5.82
N CYS A 194 -5.31 -14.90 -5.94
CA CYS A 194 -4.66 -14.16 -7.03
C CYS A 194 -4.78 -14.92 -8.35
N TYR A 195 -4.56 -16.23 -8.32
CA TYR A 195 -4.70 -17.10 -9.49
C TYR A 195 -6.11 -17.03 -10.08
N GLU A 196 -7.15 -17.24 -9.25
CA GLU A 196 -8.55 -17.16 -9.70
C GLU A 196 -8.88 -15.79 -10.29
N SER A 197 -8.38 -14.73 -9.66
CA SER A 197 -8.58 -13.36 -10.09
C SER A 197 -7.94 -13.06 -11.45
N ILE A 198 -6.76 -13.63 -11.73
CA ILE A 198 -6.06 -13.50 -13.01
C ILE A 198 -6.78 -14.28 -14.12
N VAL A 199 -7.23 -15.50 -13.81
CA VAL A 199 -8.00 -16.34 -14.74
C VAL A 199 -9.35 -15.70 -15.08
N GLU A 200 -10.08 -15.16 -14.09
CA GLU A 200 -11.35 -14.44 -14.30
C GLU A 200 -11.15 -13.20 -15.20
N ALA A 201 -9.99 -12.54 -15.09
CA ALA A 201 -9.63 -11.39 -15.92
C ALA A 201 -9.19 -11.78 -17.35
N GLY A 202 -9.08 -13.07 -17.67
CA GLY A 202 -8.60 -13.55 -18.96
C GLY A 202 -7.12 -13.23 -19.21
N ILE A 203 -6.33 -13.06 -18.15
CA ILE A 203 -4.89 -12.80 -18.24
C ILE A 203 -4.15 -14.15 -18.23
N GLU A 204 -3.33 -14.38 -19.25
CA GLU A 204 -2.52 -15.59 -19.32
C GLU A 204 -1.33 -15.53 -18.36
N LEU A 205 -1.15 -16.61 -17.59
CA LEU A 205 0.02 -16.81 -16.74
C LEU A 205 1.07 -17.68 -17.45
N PRO A 206 2.36 -17.43 -17.23
CA PRO A 206 3.40 -18.37 -17.62
C PRO A 206 3.15 -19.74 -16.99
N GLU A 207 3.43 -20.83 -17.73
CA GLU A 207 3.16 -22.21 -17.27
C GLU A 207 3.74 -22.49 -15.87
N TRP A 208 4.94 -21.98 -15.58
CA TRP A 208 5.61 -22.14 -14.28
C TRP A 208 4.93 -21.41 -13.11
N PHE A 209 3.97 -20.52 -13.38
CA PHE A 209 3.24 -19.74 -12.37
C PHE A 209 1.74 -20.09 -12.31
N GLN A 210 1.32 -21.18 -12.95
CA GLN A 210 -0.08 -21.64 -12.98
C GLN A 210 -0.45 -22.56 -11.82
N GLN A 211 0.47 -22.85 -10.89
CA GLN A 211 0.20 -23.70 -9.73
C GLN A 211 0.00 -22.85 -8.47
N PRO A 212 -1.25 -22.55 -8.07
CA PRO A 212 -1.51 -21.80 -6.87
C PRO A 212 -1.22 -22.61 -5.59
N THR A 213 -0.95 -21.91 -4.50
CA THR A 213 -0.72 -22.53 -3.18
C THR A 213 -1.94 -23.22 -2.58
N GLY A 214 -3.14 -23.01 -3.15
CA GLY A 214 -4.41 -23.42 -2.56
C GLY A 214 -4.88 -22.53 -1.39
N GLU A 215 -4.10 -21.52 -1.00
CA GLU A 215 -4.42 -20.64 0.12
C GLU A 215 -5.06 -19.33 -0.34
N TYR A 216 -6.14 -18.94 0.33
CA TYR A 216 -6.75 -17.61 0.20
C TYR A 216 -6.14 -16.66 1.23
N VAL A 217 -5.38 -15.67 0.76
CA VAL A 217 -4.70 -14.69 1.60
C VAL A 217 -5.26 -13.30 1.35
N THR A 218 -6.07 -12.83 2.30
CA THR A 218 -6.73 -11.52 2.23
C THR A 218 -6.42 -10.65 3.45
N LEU A 219 -6.51 -9.34 3.26
CA LEU A 219 -6.28 -8.31 4.25
C LEU A 219 -7.58 -7.51 4.41
N GLY A 220 -8.14 -7.54 5.61
CA GLY A 220 -9.41 -6.90 5.91
C GLY A 220 -10.61 -7.78 5.61
N LYS A 221 -11.76 -7.33 6.11
CA LYS A 221 -13.07 -7.93 5.93
C LYS A 221 -14.13 -6.85 6.11
N LEU A 222 -15.00 -6.63 5.12
CA LEU A 222 -16.13 -5.70 5.20
C LEU A 222 -17.24 -6.25 6.10
#